data_AF-A0AAW2PYJ7-F1
#
_entry.id   AF-A0AAW2PYJ7-F1
#
_cell.length_a   1.000
_cell.length_b   1.000
_cell.length_c   1.000
_cell.angle_alpha   90.00
_cell.angle_beta   90.00
_cell.angle_gamma   90.00
#
_symmetry.space_group_name_H-M   'P 1'
#
loop_
_entity.id
_entity.type
_entity.pdbx_description
1 polymer ?
#
loop_
_entity_poly.entity_id
_entity_poly.type
_entity_poly.pdbx_seq_one_letter_code
_entity_poly.pdbx_strand_id
1 'polypeptide(L)'
;MAGNYRFEMEQNDIVRSLITTVDSFIQDRLIDKEQRTQHKEQCAERLAAGNGSPDKETEVGYSDQAVLANLDWGIDALEEALNTSNLETKMARLDYAEKMLQVCAMLNSGRKTAGVPNFYLSAWAHLNLSYLWKLRNNTHNSVLYILEMFIVDPFFSRVDFAPELWKSLFLPHMSSIVGGIQRNGEG
;
A
#
# COMPACT_ATOMS: atom_id res chain seq x y z
N MET A 1 -17.91 7.90 42.13
CA MET A 1 -18.77 7.63 40.97
C MET A 1 -17.90 7.72 39.74
N ALA A 2 -17.59 6.58 39.12
CA ALA A 2 -16.75 6.56 37.91
C ALA A 2 -17.64 6.96 36.72
N GLY A 3 -17.38 8.15 36.17
CA GLY A 3 -18.07 8.65 34.99
C GLY A 3 -17.71 7.78 33.78
N ASN A 4 -18.70 7.07 33.25
CA ASN A 4 -18.58 6.30 32.03
C ASN A 4 -18.65 7.28 30.83
N TYR A 5 -17.57 8.00 30.58
CA TYR A 5 -17.43 8.84 29.38
C TYR A 5 -17.05 7.95 28.20
N ARG A 6 -18.02 7.22 27.65
CA ARG A 6 -17.93 6.78 26.25
C ARG A 6 -18.19 8.00 25.39
N PHE A 7 -17.13 8.64 24.91
CA PHE A 7 -17.25 9.57 23.80
C PHE A 7 -17.76 8.78 22.59
N GLU A 8 -19.03 8.95 22.25
CA GLU A 8 -19.52 8.60 20.91
C GLU A 8 -18.82 9.55 19.93
N MET A 9 -17.85 9.03 19.19
CA MET A 9 -17.16 9.79 18.15
C MET A 9 -18.12 9.96 16.97
N GLU A 10 -18.41 11.19 16.58
CA GLU A 10 -19.28 11.43 15.43
C GLU A 10 -18.62 10.88 14.14
N GLN A 11 -19.43 10.46 13.16
CA GLN A 11 -18.91 9.87 11.92
C GLN A 11 -17.92 10.78 11.19
N ASN A 12 -18.15 12.10 11.25
CA ASN A 12 -17.25 13.11 10.68
C ASN A 12 -15.88 13.14 11.39
N ASP A 13 -15.84 12.87 12.68
CA ASP A 13 -14.60 12.83 13.45
C ASP A 13 -13.80 11.56 13.15
N ILE A 14 -14.48 10.43 12.89
CA ILE A 14 -13.83 9.19 12.43
C ILE A 14 -13.16 9.42 11.06
N VAL A 15 -13.89 9.98 10.10
CA VAL A 15 -13.37 10.25 8.75
C VAL A 15 -12.21 11.23 8.81
N ARG A 16 -12.34 12.31 9.59
CA ARG A 16 -11.27 13.29 9.78
C ARG A 16 -10.03 12.66 10.40
N SER A 17 -10.20 11.89 11.48
CA SER A 17 -9.09 11.19 12.15
C SER A 17 -8.38 10.25 11.20
N LEU A 18 -9.13 9.45 10.42
CA LEU A 18 -8.56 8.54 9.43
C LEU A 18 -7.74 9.30 8.38
N ILE A 19 -8.31 10.36 7.80
CA ILE A 19 -7.63 11.19 6.80
C ILE A 19 -6.34 11.76 7.38
N THR A 20 -6.38 12.34 8.58
CA THR A 20 -5.20 12.93 9.22
C THR A 20 -4.12 11.87 9.50
N THR A 21 -4.48 10.73 10.09
CA THR A 21 -3.51 9.67 10.41
C THR A 21 -2.85 9.10 9.15
N VAL A 22 -3.63 8.84 8.11
CA VAL A 22 -3.11 8.30 6.84
C VAL A 22 -2.28 9.35 6.10
N ASP A 23 -2.72 10.61 6.05
CA ASP A 23 -2.00 11.70 5.39
C ASP A 23 -0.65 11.97 6.06
N SER A 24 -0.58 11.95 7.40
CA SER A 24 0.68 12.06 8.13
C SER A 24 1.63 10.91 7.81
N PHE A 25 1.14 9.66 7.80
CA PHE A 25 1.96 8.51 7.38
C PHE A 25 2.54 8.69 5.97
N ILE A 26 1.71 9.12 5.00
CA ILE A 26 2.17 9.35 3.63
C ILE A 26 3.21 10.46 3.58
N GLN A 27 3.01 11.56 4.30
CA GLN A 27 3.96 12.67 4.34
C GLN A 27 5.31 12.24 4.90
N ASP A 28 5.33 11.50 6.01
CA ASP A 28 6.56 10.97 6.61
C ASP A 28 7.32 10.10 5.61
N ARG A 29 6.62 9.21 4.90
CA ARG A 29 7.19 8.38 3.83
C ARG A 29 7.74 9.19 2.66
N LEU A 30 7.07 10.28 2.26
CA LEU A 30 7.49 11.11 1.13
C LEU A 30 8.70 11.98 1.44
N ILE A 31 8.92 12.34 2.71
CA ILE A 31 10.09 13.12 3.14
C ILE A 31 11.34 12.23 3.17
N ASP A 32 11.21 10.98 3.61
CA ASP A 32 12.33 10.07 3.78
C ASP A 32 12.64 9.25 2.52
N LYS A 33 13.59 9.74 1.71
CA LYS A 33 14.05 9.05 0.50
C LYS A 33 14.76 7.72 0.81
N GLU A 34 15.58 7.68 1.86
CA GLU A 34 16.35 6.48 2.21
C GLU A 34 15.39 5.34 2.57
N GLN A 35 14.37 5.65 3.36
CA GLN A 35 13.36 4.69 3.74
C GLN A 35 12.55 4.18 2.52
N ARG A 36 12.25 5.03 1.53
CA ARG A 36 11.58 4.56 0.29
C ARG A 36 12.49 3.68 -0.56
N THR A 37 13.77 4.02 -0.69
CA THR A 37 14.75 3.19 -1.41
C THR A 37 14.92 1.83 -0.74
N GLN A 38 15.14 1.80 0.58
CA GLN A 38 15.24 0.56 1.34
C GLN A 38 13.96 -0.29 1.21
N HIS A 39 12.79 0.34 1.25
CA HIS A 39 11.53 -0.37 1.08
C HIS A 39 11.39 -0.97 -0.33
N LYS A 40 11.82 -0.25 -1.37
CA LYS A 40 11.86 -0.77 -2.75
C LYS A 40 12.75 -2.00 -2.85
N GLU A 41 13.94 -1.95 -2.26
CA GLU A 41 14.91 -3.05 -2.24
C GLU A 41 14.37 -4.28 -1.51
N GLN A 42 13.83 -4.11 -0.31
CA GLN A 42 13.21 -5.20 0.47
C GLN A 42 12.07 -5.88 -0.30
N CYS A 43 11.23 -5.09 -0.96
CA CYS A 43 10.16 -5.65 -1.79
C CYS A 43 10.73 -6.42 -2.99
N ALA A 44 11.74 -5.89 -3.66
CA ALA A 44 12.38 -6.55 -4.80
C ALA A 44 13.08 -7.87 -4.40
N GLU A 45 13.76 -7.91 -3.26
CA GLU A 45 14.35 -9.14 -2.69
C GLU A 45 13.27 -10.19 -2.43
N ARG A 46 12.13 -9.78 -1.88
CA ARG A 46 10.98 -10.67 -1.64
C ARG A 46 10.40 -11.23 -2.93
N LEU A 47 10.30 -10.40 -3.99
CA LEU A 47 9.88 -10.86 -5.32
C LEU A 47 10.86 -11.90 -5.88
N ALA A 48 12.16 -11.67 -5.74
CA ALA A 48 13.20 -12.61 -6.19
C ALA A 48 13.15 -13.94 -5.40
N ALA A 49 12.90 -13.89 -4.10
CA ALA A 49 12.76 -15.07 -3.26
C ALA A 49 11.45 -15.85 -3.50
N GLY A 50 10.36 -15.16 -3.83
CA GLY A 50 9.05 -15.75 -4.13
C GLY A 50 9.01 -16.58 -5.43
N ASN A 51 10.00 -16.42 -6.30
CA ASN A 51 10.20 -17.23 -7.50
C ASN A 51 10.82 -18.61 -7.22
N GLY A 52 11.09 -18.92 -5.94
CA GLY A 52 11.71 -20.16 -5.49
C GLY A 52 10.74 -21.33 -5.34
N SER A 53 10.42 -21.99 -6.45
CA SER A 53 10.24 -23.45 -6.48
C SER A 53 10.82 -23.98 -7.80
N PRO A 54 11.84 -24.86 -7.77
CA PRO A 54 12.51 -25.37 -8.97
C PRO A 54 11.70 -26.45 -9.71
N ASP A 55 10.37 -26.45 -9.57
CA ASP A 55 9.52 -27.36 -10.32
C ASP A 55 9.10 -26.71 -11.63
N LYS A 56 9.91 -27.02 -12.63
CA LYS A 56 9.84 -26.65 -14.05
C LYS A 56 10.20 -25.19 -14.32
N GLU A 57 11.24 -25.03 -15.13
CA GLU A 57 11.52 -23.87 -15.99
C GLU A 57 10.25 -23.51 -16.76
N THR A 58 9.33 -22.82 -16.10
CA THR A 58 8.18 -22.22 -16.74
C THR A 58 8.69 -20.88 -17.19
N GLU A 59 8.99 -20.75 -18.49
CA GLU A 59 9.32 -19.47 -19.09
C GLU A 59 8.32 -18.43 -18.56
N VAL A 60 8.83 -17.42 -17.86
CA VAL A 60 7.98 -16.31 -17.43
C VAL A 60 7.46 -15.65 -18.70
N GLY A 61 6.15 -15.74 -18.91
CA GLY A 61 5.54 -15.21 -20.13
C GLY A 61 5.85 -13.72 -20.28
N TYR A 62 5.99 -13.27 -21.53
CA TYR A 62 6.27 -11.86 -21.83
C TYR A 62 5.27 -10.90 -21.16
N SER A 63 4.00 -11.32 -21.05
CA SER A 63 2.95 -10.59 -20.32
C SER A 63 3.28 -10.37 -18.84
N ASP A 64 3.88 -11.38 -18.20
CA ASP A 64 4.20 -11.33 -16.78
C ASP A 64 5.42 -10.44 -16.52
N GLN A 65 6.43 -10.53 -17.38
CA GLN A 65 7.59 -9.62 -17.35
C GLN A 65 7.17 -8.16 -17.56
N ALA A 66 6.20 -7.92 -18.46
CA ALA A 66 5.68 -6.57 -18.71
C ALA A 66 4.96 -6.00 -17.47
N VAL A 67 4.22 -6.82 -16.71
CA VAL A 67 3.57 -6.37 -15.47
C VAL A 67 4.60 -6.01 -14.40
N LEU A 68 5.64 -6.82 -14.22
CA LEU A 68 6.72 -6.50 -13.28
C LEU A 68 7.48 -5.22 -13.69
N ALA A 69 7.75 -5.07 -14.99
CA ALA A 69 8.39 -3.87 -15.53
C ALA A 69 7.53 -2.61 -15.33
N ASN A 70 6.20 -2.70 -15.52
CA ASN A 70 5.30 -1.59 -15.24
C ASN A 70 5.37 -1.15 -13.76
N LEU A 71 5.45 -2.09 -12.82
CA LEU A 71 5.58 -1.72 -11.41
C LEU A 71 6.88 -0.94 -11.15
N ASP A 72 7.99 -1.44 -11.68
CA ASP A 72 9.31 -0.80 -11.50
C ASP A 72 9.38 0.57 -12.17
N TRP A 73 8.96 0.69 -13.44
CA TRP A 73 8.91 1.95 -14.17
C TRP A 73 7.97 2.97 -13.54
N GLY A 74 6.85 2.51 -12.98
CA GLY A 74 5.91 3.37 -12.25
C GLY A 74 6.52 3.97 -10.99
N ILE A 75 7.25 3.16 -10.22
CA ILE A 75 7.95 3.60 -9.00
C ILE A 75 9.10 4.55 -9.37
N ASP A 76 9.90 4.23 -10.39
CA ASP A 76 11.01 5.08 -10.81
C ASP A 76 10.53 6.43 -11.32
N ALA A 77 9.47 6.46 -12.12
CA ALA A 77 8.87 7.71 -12.58
C ALA A 77 8.32 8.56 -11.42
N LEU A 78 7.78 7.93 -10.38
CA LEU A 78 7.36 8.61 -9.16
C LEU A 78 8.55 9.21 -8.40
N GLU A 79 9.65 8.46 -8.25
CA GLU A 79 10.89 8.96 -7.64
C GLU A 79 11.50 10.10 -8.45
N GLU A 80 11.49 10.03 -9.78
CA GLU A 80 11.90 11.15 -10.61
C GLU A 80 11.00 12.37 -10.41
N ALA A 81 9.68 12.18 -10.34
CA ALA A 81 8.72 13.27 -10.11
C ALA A 81 8.95 13.98 -8.77
N LEU A 82 9.33 13.24 -7.72
CA LEU A 82 9.70 13.79 -6.41
C LEU A 82 10.92 14.73 -6.49
N ASN A 83 11.87 14.42 -7.37
CA ASN A 83 13.09 15.20 -7.57
C ASN A 83 12.95 16.30 -8.65
N THR A 84 11.75 16.49 -9.21
CA THR A 84 11.51 17.43 -10.30
C THR A 84 10.97 18.77 -9.80
N SER A 85 11.68 19.86 -10.09
CA SER A 85 11.24 21.23 -9.77
C SER A 85 10.27 21.82 -10.80
N ASN A 86 10.43 21.49 -12.09
CA ASN A 86 9.52 21.95 -13.14
C ASN A 86 8.15 21.26 -13.01
N LEU A 87 7.10 22.06 -12.82
CA LEU A 87 5.75 21.54 -12.57
C LEU A 87 5.19 20.73 -13.74
N GLU A 88 5.38 21.17 -14.98
CA GLU A 88 4.89 20.47 -16.17
C GLU A 88 5.55 19.11 -16.33
N THR A 89 6.89 19.06 -16.21
CA THR A 89 7.64 17.81 -16.24
C THR A 89 7.26 16.89 -15.08
N LYS A 90 7.05 17.45 -13.89
CA LYS A 90 6.59 16.70 -12.72
C LYS A 90 5.23 16.06 -13.00
N MET A 91 4.26 16.83 -13.51
CA MET A 91 2.94 16.31 -13.84
C MET A 91 3.01 15.22 -14.93
N ALA A 92 3.79 15.42 -15.98
CA ALA A 92 3.97 14.40 -17.03
C ALA A 92 4.56 13.08 -16.49
N ARG A 93 5.52 13.16 -15.55
CA ARG A 93 6.08 11.99 -14.87
C ARG A 93 5.04 11.30 -13.98
N LEU A 94 4.22 12.07 -13.25
CA LEU A 94 3.12 11.50 -12.47
C LEU A 94 2.07 10.83 -13.37
N ASP A 95 1.75 11.41 -14.53
CA ASP A 95 0.83 10.78 -15.50
C ASP A 95 1.36 9.46 -16.05
N TYR A 96 2.67 9.38 -16.28
CA TYR A 96 3.32 8.14 -16.69
C TYR A 96 3.34 7.12 -15.55
N ALA A 97 3.73 7.54 -14.34
CA ALA A 97 3.72 6.69 -13.15
C ALA A 97 2.33 6.09 -12.88
N GLU A 98 1.28 6.91 -12.96
CA GLU A 98 -0.10 6.44 -12.77
C GLU A 98 -0.47 5.36 -13.78
N LYS A 99 -0.18 5.56 -15.07
CA LYS A 99 -0.47 4.59 -16.13
C LYS A 99 0.21 3.25 -15.87
N MET A 100 1.47 3.27 -15.45
CA MET A 100 2.23 2.06 -15.18
C MET A 100 1.73 1.34 -13.92
N LEU A 101 1.53 2.07 -12.83
CA LEU A 101 1.08 1.52 -11.54
C LEU A 101 -0.37 0.99 -11.60
N GLN A 102 -1.26 1.62 -12.37
CA GLN A 102 -2.65 1.18 -12.53
C GLN A 102 -2.76 -0.24 -13.10
N VAL A 103 -1.86 -0.63 -14.02
CA VAL A 103 -1.83 -2.00 -14.55
C VAL A 103 -1.65 -3.03 -13.42
N CYS A 104 -0.78 -2.71 -12.46
CA CYS A 104 -0.49 -3.57 -11.32
C CYS A 104 -1.60 -3.52 -10.25
N ALA A 105 -2.16 -2.33 -10.00
CA ALA A 105 -3.27 -2.15 -9.05
C ALA A 105 -4.54 -2.92 -9.46
N MET A 106 -4.79 -3.07 -10.77
CA MET A 106 -5.98 -3.75 -11.30
C MET A 106 -5.80 -5.26 -11.54
N LEU A 107 -4.68 -5.86 -11.12
CA LEU A 107 -4.48 -7.30 -11.28
C LEU A 107 -5.54 -8.08 -10.48
N ASN A 108 -5.92 -9.25 -11.00
CA ASN A 108 -6.77 -10.16 -10.24
C ASN A 108 -5.98 -10.72 -9.05
N SER A 109 -6.36 -10.32 -7.84
CA SER A 109 -5.70 -10.66 -6.58
C SER A 109 -5.63 -12.17 -6.29
N GLY A 110 -6.54 -12.97 -6.87
CA GLY A 110 -6.55 -14.44 -6.74
C GLY A 110 -5.56 -15.17 -7.65
N ARG A 111 -4.78 -14.45 -8.46
CA ARG A 111 -3.81 -15.02 -9.42
C ARG A 111 -2.37 -14.71 -9.04
N LYS A 112 -1.44 -15.24 -9.83
CA LYS A 112 -0.02 -14.95 -9.78
C LYS A 112 0.47 -14.40 -11.12
N THR A 113 1.53 -13.62 -11.06
CA THR A 113 2.26 -13.09 -12.20
C THR A 113 3.74 -13.34 -11.95
N ALA A 114 4.41 -14.02 -12.88
CA ALA A 114 5.82 -14.42 -12.75
C ALA A 114 6.11 -15.17 -11.43
N GLY A 115 5.18 -15.96 -10.90
CA GLY A 115 5.35 -16.68 -9.63
C GLY A 115 4.97 -15.88 -8.38
N VAL A 116 4.82 -14.57 -8.50
CA VAL A 116 4.47 -13.65 -7.40
C VAL A 116 2.95 -13.54 -7.26
N PRO A 117 2.38 -13.58 -6.05
CA PRO A 117 0.97 -13.31 -5.85
C PRO A 117 0.55 -11.89 -6.27
N ASN A 118 -0.52 -11.79 -7.05
CA ASN A 118 -0.97 -10.51 -7.58
C ASN A 118 -1.46 -9.57 -6.50
N PHE A 119 -2.05 -10.08 -5.41
CA PHE A 119 -2.45 -9.25 -4.28
C PHE A 119 -1.26 -8.43 -3.73
N TYR A 120 -0.05 -8.99 -3.73
CA TYR A 120 1.14 -8.31 -3.23
C TYR A 120 1.58 -7.19 -4.19
N LEU A 121 1.61 -7.49 -5.50
CA LEU A 121 1.92 -6.51 -6.54
C LEU A 121 0.91 -5.36 -6.56
N SER A 122 -0.38 -5.68 -6.43
CA SER A 122 -1.46 -4.71 -6.40
C SER A 122 -1.40 -3.84 -5.15
N ALA A 123 -1.16 -4.41 -3.96
CA ALA A 123 -1.01 -3.65 -2.74
C ALA A 123 0.22 -2.71 -2.80
N TRP A 124 1.35 -3.18 -3.34
CA TRP A 124 2.53 -2.32 -3.55
C TRP A 124 2.25 -1.19 -4.56
N ALA A 125 1.50 -1.47 -5.62
CA ALA A 125 1.05 -0.45 -6.57
C ALA A 125 0.12 0.59 -5.91
N HIS A 126 -0.84 0.15 -5.10
CA HIS A 126 -1.74 1.05 -4.36
C HIS A 126 -0.97 1.95 -3.38
N LEU A 127 0.07 1.46 -2.70
CA LEU A 127 0.94 2.30 -1.89
C LEU A 127 1.57 3.43 -2.70
N ASN A 128 2.17 3.13 -3.85
CA ASN A 128 2.81 4.13 -4.68
C ASN A 128 1.81 5.08 -5.35
N LEU A 129 0.61 4.60 -5.70
CA LEU A 129 -0.49 5.46 -6.15
C LEU A 129 -0.93 6.43 -5.05
N SER A 130 -0.90 6.04 -3.78
CA SER A 130 -1.18 6.97 -2.68
C SER A 130 -0.20 8.15 -2.67
N TYR A 131 1.09 7.87 -2.83
CA TYR A 131 2.15 8.88 -2.88
C TYR A 131 1.96 9.81 -4.07
N LEU A 132 1.66 9.25 -5.24
CA LEU A 132 1.35 9.98 -6.47
C LEU A 132 0.19 10.97 -6.27
N TRP A 133 -0.93 10.51 -5.68
CA TRP A 133 -2.08 11.37 -5.43
C TRP A 133 -1.82 12.45 -4.37
N LYS A 134 -0.95 12.17 -3.39
CA LYS A 134 -0.47 13.20 -2.47
C LYS A 134 0.33 14.27 -3.21
N LEU A 135 1.19 13.89 -4.16
CA LEU A 135 1.96 14.83 -4.98
C LEU A 135 1.11 15.66 -5.95
N ARG A 136 -0.09 15.17 -6.29
CA ARG A 136 -1.13 15.92 -7.01
C ARG A 136 -2.01 16.77 -6.10
N ASN A 137 -1.68 16.88 -4.81
CA ASN A 137 -2.44 17.63 -3.81
C ASN A 137 -3.89 17.13 -3.65
N ASN A 138 -4.11 15.82 -3.81
CA ASN A 138 -5.40 15.17 -3.59
C ASN A 138 -5.29 14.15 -2.45
N THR A 139 -5.43 14.65 -1.22
CA THR A 139 -5.37 13.83 -0.01
C THR A 139 -6.46 12.76 0.03
N HIS A 140 -7.67 13.04 -0.46
CA HIS A 140 -8.76 12.06 -0.44
C HIS A 140 -8.42 10.81 -1.26
N ASN A 141 -7.99 10.98 -2.51
CA ASN A 141 -7.57 9.84 -3.32
C ASN A 141 -6.35 9.15 -2.72
N SER A 142 -5.39 9.91 -2.20
CA SER A 142 -4.22 9.36 -1.54
C SER A 142 -4.59 8.41 -0.39
N VAL A 143 -5.52 8.83 0.47
CA VAL A 143 -6.05 8.00 1.58
C VAL A 143 -6.80 6.78 1.04
N LEU A 144 -7.65 6.93 0.01
CA LEU A 144 -8.36 5.80 -0.59
C LEU A 144 -7.41 4.71 -1.10
N TYR A 145 -6.31 5.09 -1.75
CA TYR A 145 -5.32 4.12 -2.22
C TYR A 145 -4.63 3.36 -1.08
N ILE A 146 -4.37 4.01 0.06
CA ILE A 146 -3.88 3.30 1.25
C ILE A 146 -4.92 2.29 1.77
N LEU A 147 -6.21 2.63 1.75
CA LEU A 147 -7.27 1.69 2.15
C LEU A 147 -7.36 0.52 1.17
N GLU A 148 -7.30 0.76 -0.13
CA GLU A 148 -7.29 -0.29 -1.16
C GLU A 148 -6.10 -1.25 -0.99
N MET A 149 -4.91 -0.72 -0.66
CA MET A 149 -3.75 -1.54 -0.31
C MET A 149 -4.08 -2.54 0.82
N PHE A 150 -4.67 -2.08 1.92
CA PHE A 150 -5.10 -2.94 3.02
C PHE A 150 -6.24 -3.89 2.66
N ILE A 151 -7.15 -3.50 1.77
CA ILE A 151 -8.26 -4.36 1.30
C ILE A 151 -7.73 -5.51 0.46
N VAL A 152 -6.82 -5.23 -0.46
CA VAL A 152 -6.28 -6.22 -1.39
C VAL A 152 -5.36 -7.22 -0.68
N ASP A 153 -4.54 -6.75 0.28
CA ASP A 153 -3.63 -7.61 1.02
C ASP A 153 -3.42 -7.14 2.47
N PRO A 154 -4.29 -7.55 3.41
CA PRO A 154 -4.18 -7.13 4.80
C PRO A 154 -2.88 -7.60 5.48
N PHE A 155 -2.32 -8.73 5.06
CA PHE A 155 -1.17 -9.34 5.73
C PHE A 155 0.12 -8.61 5.38
N PHE A 156 0.48 -8.50 4.10
CA PHE A 156 1.73 -7.81 3.75
C PHE A 156 1.59 -6.29 3.86
N SER A 157 0.39 -5.73 3.74
CA SER A 157 0.18 -4.31 4.08
C SER A 157 0.55 -4.00 5.53
N ARG A 158 0.28 -4.93 6.44
CA ARG A 158 0.66 -4.82 7.85
C ARG A 158 2.14 -5.09 8.09
N VAL A 159 2.71 -6.09 7.43
CA VAL A 159 4.07 -6.57 7.77
C VAL A 159 5.15 -5.80 7.00
N ASP A 160 4.93 -5.58 5.71
CA ASP A 160 5.95 -5.07 4.80
C ASP A 160 5.73 -3.58 4.50
N PHE A 161 4.49 -3.18 4.16
CA PHE A 161 4.25 -1.84 3.61
C PHE A 161 4.03 -0.75 4.65
N ALA A 162 3.15 -0.99 5.63
CA ALA A 162 2.68 0.05 6.54
C ALA A 162 2.44 -0.46 7.98
N PRO A 163 3.46 -1.05 8.64
CA PRO A 163 3.32 -1.57 10.01
C PRO A 163 2.90 -0.52 11.03
N GLU A 164 3.49 0.68 10.98
CA GLU A 164 3.17 1.76 11.93
C GLU A 164 1.76 2.33 11.70
N LEU A 165 1.33 2.41 10.44
CA LEU A 165 -0.03 2.82 10.13
C LEU A 165 -1.04 1.76 10.60
N TRP A 166 -0.73 0.47 10.43
CA TRP A 166 -1.59 -0.60 10.93
C TRP A 166 -1.75 -0.56 12.46
N LYS A 167 -0.64 -0.31 13.19
CA LYS A 167 -0.67 -0.13 14.64
C LYS A 167 -1.49 1.08 15.07
N SER A 168 -1.50 2.14 14.26
CA SER A 168 -2.23 3.37 14.57
C SER A 168 -3.72 3.25 14.28
N LEU A 169 -4.09 2.61 13.17
CA LEU A 169 -5.48 2.53 12.70
C LEU A 169 -6.25 1.32 13.20
N PHE A 170 -5.66 0.13 13.20
CA PHE A 170 -6.40 -1.11 13.40
C PHE A 170 -6.17 -1.72 14.77
N LEU A 171 -4.91 -1.76 15.23
CA LEU A 171 -4.54 -2.41 16.49
C LEU A 171 -5.38 -1.95 17.71
N PRO A 172 -5.71 -0.65 17.90
CA PRO A 172 -6.50 -0.19 19.05
C PRO A 172 -7.90 -0.82 19.11
N HIS A 173 -8.43 -1.28 17.97
CA HIS A 173 -9.77 -1.83 17.85
C HIS A 173 -9.81 -3.38 17.88
N MET A 174 -8.67 -4.05 17.74
CA MET A 174 -8.58 -5.53 17.69
C MET A 174 -8.78 -6.20 19.05
N SER A 175 -8.65 -5.46 20.16
CA SER A 175 -8.87 -5.97 21.53
C SER A 175 -10.32 -6.42 21.78
N SER A 176 -11.27 -5.91 20.99
CA SER A 176 -12.68 -6.31 21.03
C SER A 176 -12.95 -7.70 20.43
N ILE A 177 -12.05 -8.22 19.59
CA ILE A 177 -12.25 -9.46 18.82
C ILE A 177 -11.85 -10.69 19.65
N VAL A 178 -10.80 -10.60 20.46
CA VAL A 178 -10.31 -11.72 21.29
C VAL A 178 -11.31 -12.08 22.40
N GLY A 179 -11.96 -11.08 23.02
CA GLY A 179 -12.96 -11.30 24.07
C GLY A 179 -14.27 -11.94 23.59
N GLY A 180 -14.50 -12.05 22.27
CA GLY A 180 -15.64 -12.76 21.67
C GLY A 180 -15.36 -14.23 21.37
N ILE A 181 -14.11 -14.58 21.05
CA ILE A 181 -13.72 -15.97 20.76
C ILE A 181 -13.68 -16.79 22.06
N GLN A 182 -13.20 -16.22 23.17
CA GLN A 182 -13.23 -16.90 24.47
C GLN A 182 -14.65 -17.07 25.05
N ARG A 183 -15.63 -16.25 24.65
CA ARG A 183 -17.01 -16.37 25.16
C ARG A 183 -17.87 -17.41 24.44
N ASN A 184 -17.43 -17.92 23.29
CA ASN A 184 -18.16 -18.91 22.50
C ASN A 184 -17.55 -20.32 22.58
N GLY A 185 -16.52 -20.52 23.41
CA GLY A 185 -15.86 -21.81 23.65
C GLY A 185 -16.23 -22.49 24.98
N GLU A 186 -17.11 -21.87 25.78
CA GLU A 186 -17.71 -22.45 27.00
C GLU A 186 -19.22 -22.59 26.77
N GLY A 187 -19.62 -23.66 26.09
CA GLY A 187 -21.01 -24.02 25.83
C GLY A 187 -21.13 -25.49 25.44
#